data_AF-A0A651F7W7-F1
#
_entry.id   AF-A0A651F7W7-F1
#
_cell.length_a   1.000
_cell.length_b   1.000
_cell.length_c   1.000
_cell.angle_alpha   90.00
_cell.angle_beta   90.00
_cell.angle_gamma   90.00
#
_symmetry.space_group_name_H-M   'P 1'
#
loop_
_entity.id
_entity.type
_entity.pdbx_description
1 polymer ?
#
loop_
_entity_poly.entity_id
_entity_poly.type
_entity_poly.pdbx_seq_one_letter_code
_entity_poly.pdbx_strand_id
1 'polypeptide(L)'
;MTVVENKEKTDMAKKTVLIDPAEKPNLRVALRWDPKDSDYTKFLYDRSGSVGGAGQGKAQRFFFSLPSKAMKKAMMLRIAVAMPVSAAFGSKENTEDLKRRLVSKKDSLFSFTPSHDMDLLCFCYDKDGNKIDFISPLADHMINEDLSILHSGDNPDGVSALEDEEILVRLPMIADNLHLMVFVVDNQNHSFDQVGGDQIRAVDTSVEEDYFVHNLSDGCEFGHKQTFIFAMLVRTEDGKWELREISEYVKVNADEDCPLDDSIDDIIRNRYL
;
A
#
# COMPACT_ATOMS: atom_id res chain seq x y z
N MET A 1 8.84 -54.01 -7.22
CA MET A 1 9.66 -52.85 -6.86
C MET A 1 9.02 -51.66 -7.56
N THR A 2 8.10 -51.00 -6.87
CA THR A 2 7.44 -49.81 -7.39
C THR A 2 7.19 -48.93 -6.18
N VAL A 3 8.06 -47.94 -6.06
CA VAL A 3 8.05 -46.93 -5.00
C VAL A 3 6.79 -46.10 -5.20
N VAL A 4 5.84 -46.21 -4.27
CA VAL A 4 4.76 -45.25 -4.14
C VAL A 4 5.39 -44.07 -3.40
N GLU A 5 5.79 -43.06 -4.17
CA GLU A 5 6.16 -41.75 -3.64
C GLU A 5 4.91 -41.13 -3.00
N ASN A 6 4.84 -41.26 -1.67
CA ASN A 6 4.02 -40.36 -0.87
C ASN A 6 4.60 -38.95 -1.02
N LYS A 7 4.00 -38.15 -1.91
CA LYS A 7 4.11 -36.70 -1.79
C LYS A 7 3.36 -36.31 -0.53
N GLU A 8 4.09 -36.24 0.58
CA GLU A 8 3.72 -35.44 1.75
C GLU A 8 3.56 -33.99 1.27
N LYS A 9 2.33 -33.64 0.87
CA LYS A 9 1.91 -32.25 0.78
C LYS A 9 1.65 -31.83 2.22
N THR A 10 2.58 -31.08 2.78
CA THR A 10 2.52 -30.54 4.13
C THR A 10 1.39 -29.51 4.18
N ASP A 11 0.15 -29.95 4.39
CA ASP A 11 -0.96 -29.07 4.78
C ASP A 11 -0.68 -28.61 6.21
N MET A 12 0.07 -27.50 6.35
CA MET A 12 -0.01 -26.71 7.58
C MET A 12 -1.45 -26.22 7.68
N ALA A 13 -2.19 -26.69 8.68
CA ALA A 13 -3.56 -26.26 8.91
C ALA A 13 -3.61 -24.73 8.98
N LYS A 14 -4.32 -24.10 8.04
CA LYS A 14 -4.45 -22.64 7.97
C LYS A 14 -5.08 -22.12 9.27
N LYS A 15 -4.48 -21.08 9.85
CA LYS A 15 -4.86 -20.57 11.17
C LYS A 15 -6.24 -19.91 11.11
N THR A 16 -7.08 -20.16 12.12
CA THR A 16 -8.37 -19.49 12.31
C THR A 16 -8.42 -18.88 13.72
N VAL A 17 -8.94 -17.66 13.83
CA VAL A 17 -9.09 -16.93 15.09
C VAL A 17 -10.54 -16.47 15.24
N LEU A 18 -11.15 -16.76 16.39
CA LEU A 18 -12.47 -16.24 16.73
C LEU A 18 -12.32 -14.87 17.40
N ILE A 19 -13.07 -13.89 16.90
CA ILE A 19 -13.07 -12.50 17.36
C ILE A 19 -14.48 -12.19 17.88
N ASP A 20 -14.57 -11.83 19.17
CA ASP A 20 -15.79 -11.33 19.78
C ASP A 20 -15.83 -9.80 19.66
N PRO A 21 -16.78 -9.20 18.88
CA PRO A 21 -16.89 -7.76 18.72
C PRO A 21 -17.10 -6.99 20.03
N ALA A 22 -17.60 -7.64 21.09
CA ALA A 22 -17.77 -7.00 22.39
C ALA A 22 -16.42 -6.78 23.12
N GLU A 23 -15.43 -7.63 22.86
CA GLU A 23 -14.10 -7.55 23.47
C GLU A 23 -13.09 -6.86 22.54
N LYS A 24 -13.16 -7.18 21.25
CA LYS A 24 -12.22 -6.78 20.20
C LYS A 24 -13.00 -6.09 19.08
N PRO A 25 -13.38 -4.81 19.26
CA PRO A 25 -14.35 -4.16 18.40
C PRO A 25 -13.82 -3.79 17.02
N ASN A 26 -12.49 -3.75 16.84
CA ASN A 26 -11.88 -3.31 15.60
C ASN A 26 -10.85 -4.32 15.10
N LEU A 27 -10.88 -4.57 13.81
CA LEU A 27 -9.82 -5.25 13.07
C LEU A 27 -9.18 -4.22 12.13
N ARG A 28 -7.85 -4.15 12.13
CA ARG A 28 -7.11 -3.38 11.11
C ARG A 28 -6.35 -4.35 10.22
N VAL A 29 -6.51 -4.21 8.91
CA VAL A 29 -5.62 -4.82 7.94
C VAL A 29 -4.68 -3.75 7.44
N ALA A 30 -3.38 -3.97 7.58
CA ALA A 30 -2.35 -2.99 7.31
C ALA A 30 -1.36 -3.54 6.28
N LEU A 31 -1.04 -2.73 5.28
CA LEU A 31 -0.12 -3.02 4.20
C LEU A 31 1.02 -2.01 4.23
N ARG A 32 2.24 -2.52 4.07
CA ARG A 32 3.46 -1.73 4.03
C ARG A 32 4.40 -2.28 2.97
N TRP A 33 5.18 -1.42 2.33
CA TRP A 33 6.31 -1.80 1.50
C TRP A 33 7.39 -0.71 1.48
N ASP A 34 8.61 -1.09 1.08
CA ASP A 34 9.69 -0.13 0.93
C ASP A 34 9.56 0.61 -0.42
N PRO A 35 9.83 1.92 -0.46
CA PRO A 35 9.89 2.68 -1.70
C PRO A 35 11.00 2.15 -2.61
N LYS A 36 10.89 2.37 -3.92
CA LYS A 36 12.03 2.10 -4.83
C LYS A 36 13.21 3.02 -4.49
N ASP A 37 14.44 2.54 -4.70
CA ASP A 37 15.69 3.30 -4.49
C ASP A 37 15.65 4.72 -5.13
N SER A 38 15.01 4.86 -6.29
CA SER A 38 14.83 6.15 -6.98
C SER A 38 13.96 7.14 -6.18
N ASP A 39 12.98 6.65 -5.43
CA ASP A 39 11.99 7.46 -4.74
C ASP A 39 12.55 8.06 -3.44
N TYR A 40 13.51 7.38 -2.79
CA TYR A 40 14.28 7.97 -1.68
C TYR A 40 14.97 9.28 -2.07
N THR A 41 15.45 9.39 -3.32
CA THR A 41 16.17 10.59 -3.78
C THR A 41 15.24 11.79 -3.97
N LYS A 42 13.93 11.57 -4.19
CA LYS A 42 12.92 12.62 -4.30
C LYS A 42 12.83 13.45 -3.02
N PHE A 43 12.88 12.80 -1.86
CA PHE A 43 12.82 13.45 -0.55
C PHE A 43 14.14 14.11 -0.14
N LEU A 44 15.28 13.57 -0.58
CA LEU A 44 16.58 14.18 -0.31
C LEU A 44 16.83 15.42 -1.17
N TYR A 45 16.32 15.45 -2.40
CA TYR A 45 16.44 16.63 -3.26
C TYR A 45 15.51 17.77 -2.85
N ASP A 46 14.29 17.48 -2.40
CA ASP A 46 13.34 18.52 -1.94
C ASP A 46 13.83 19.25 -0.68
N ARG A 47 14.69 18.60 0.12
CA ARG A 47 15.37 19.23 1.27
C ARG A 47 16.67 19.96 0.94
N SER A 48 17.19 19.81 -0.28
CA SER A 48 18.49 20.40 -0.70
C SER A 48 18.36 21.80 -1.35
N GLY A 49 17.17 22.40 -1.30
CA GLY A 49 16.96 23.81 -1.62
C GLY A 49 17.69 24.75 -0.65
N SER A 50 18.93 25.11 -0.99
CA SER A 50 19.75 26.21 -0.44
C SER A 50 20.31 26.04 0.98
N VAL A 51 21.51 25.45 1.06
CA VAL A 51 22.54 25.92 2.00
C VAL A 51 23.86 26.09 1.25
N GLY A 52 24.05 27.26 0.64
CA GLY A 52 25.38 27.80 0.36
C GLY A 52 25.94 28.39 1.65
N GLY A 53 27.07 27.86 2.12
CA GLY A 53 27.63 28.21 3.43
C GLY A 53 28.27 29.60 3.50
N ALA A 54 28.22 30.20 4.69
CA ALA A 54 29.32 30.93 5.34
C ALA A 54 28.89 31.42 6.74
N GLY A 55 29.73 31.21 7.76
CA GLY A 55 29.73 32.05 8.96
C GLY A 55 29.55 31.33 10.30
N GLN A 56 30.57 31.47 11.15
CA GLN A 56 30.64 31.06 12.56
C GLN A 56 29.48 31.63 13.40
N GLY A 57 28.96 30.87 14.37
CA GLY A 57 28.05 31.41 15.37
C GLY A 57 27.52 30.38 16.38
N LYS A 58 27.92 30.57 17.64
CA LYS A 58 27.57 29.86 18.87
C LYS A 58 26.18 29.22 18.97
N ALA A 59 26.16 28.07 19.64
CA ALA A 59 24.98 27.36 20.14
C ALA A 59 24.02 28.28 20.93
N GLN A 60 22.73 28.16 20.65
CA GLN A 60 21.67 28.55 21.57
C GLN A 60 20.42 27.68 21.33
N ARG A 61 20.06 26.89 22.34
CA ARG A 61 18.78 26.21 22.47
C ARG A 61 17.67 27.25 22.56
N PHE A 62 16.57 27.10 21.82
CA PHE A 62 15.28 27.67 22.22
C PHE A 62 14.10 26.75 21.90
N PHE A 63 13.14 26.83 22.81
CA PHE A 63 11.97 26.01 23.07
C PHE A 63 10.89 26.09 21.99
N PHE A 64 10.05 25.05 21.95
CA PHE A 64 8.71 25.03 21.36
C PHE A 64 7.85 26.21 21.83
N SER A 65 7.19 26.90 20.90
CA SER A 65 5.85 27.46 21.13
C SER A 65 5.10 27.66 19.80
N LEU A 66 4.01 26.93 19.62
CA LEU A 66 2.83 27.41 18.88
C LEU A 66 2.06 28.37 19.81
N PRO A 67 1.25 29.36 19.34
CA PRO A 67 0.03 29.03 18.58
C PRO A 67 -0.61 30.11 17.65
N SER A 68 -1.61 29.62 16.92
CA SER A 68 -2.90 30.23 16.57
C SER A 68 -3.11 30.95 15.21
N LYS A 69 -3.95 30.29 14.40
CA LYS A 69 -5.12 30.77 13.64
C LYS A 69 -5.08 32.21 13.08
N ALA A 70 -4.87 32.31 11.75
CA ALA A 70 -5.90 32.70 10.77
C ALA A 70 -5.30 33.46 9.56
N MET A 71 -5.31 32.86 8.35
CA MET A 71 -5.86 33.50 7.14
C MET A 71 -5.69 32.62 5.89
N LYS A 72 -6.85 32.15 5.39
CA LYS A 72 -7.35 32.28 4.01
C LYS A 72 -6.44 31.89 2.82
N LYS A 73 -6.85 30.77 2.20
CA LYS A 73 -7.40 30.66 0.84
C LYS A 73 -6.52 31.18 -0.33
N ALA A 74 -5.98 30.20 -1.07
CA ALA A 74 -5.78 30.13 -2.52
C ALA A 74 -5.29 31.38 -3.27
N MET A 75 -4.08 31.30 -3.84
CA MET A 75 -3.84 31.89 -5.17
C MET A 75 -2.69 31.19 -5.90
N MET A 76 -2.95 30.92 -7.18
CA MET A 76 -2.09 30.35 -8.21
C MET A 76 -0.63 30.83 -8.25
N LEU A 77 0.23 29.89 -8.63
CA LEU A 77 1.22 29.95 -9.72
C LEU A 77 1.93 31.30 -9.98
N ARG A 78 3.23 31.33 -9.66
CA ARG A 78 4.32 31.83 -10.52
C ARG A 78 5.65 31.70 -9.77
N ILE A 79 6.44 30.67 -10.06
CA ILE A 79 7.88 30.71 -9.78
C ILE A 79 8.55 31.26 -11.03
N ALA A 80 8.86 32.56 -10.98
CA ALA A 80 9.86 33.14 -11.85
C ALA A 80 11.23 32.60 -11.38
N VAL A 81 11.88 31.80 -12.22
CA VAL A 81 13.27 31.40 -12.00
C VAL A 81 14.14 32.62 -12.29
N ALA A 82 14.53 33.35 -11.25
CA ALA A 82 15.60 34.33 -11.31
C ALA A 82 16.95 33.58 -11.21
N MET A 83 17.63 33.39 -12.34
CA MET A 83 19.04 32.99 -12.34
C MET A 83 19.92 34.23 -12.11
N PRO A 84 20.87 34.22 -11.16
CA PRO A 84 21.90 35.25 -11.12
C PRO A 84 22.95 34.98 -12.20
N VAL A 85 23.03 35.89 -13.17
CA VAL A 85 24.16 36.02 -14.09
C VAL A 85 25.33 36.62 -13.31
N SER A 86 26.25 35.79 -12.80
CA SER A 86 27.68 36.11 -12.68
C SER A 86 28.40 35.05 -11.88
N ALA A 87 29.21 34.24 -12.58
CA ALA A 87 30.57 33.83 -12.20
C ALA A 87 30.98 32.59 -13.02
N ALA A 88 31.58 32.82 -14.19
CA ALA A 88 32.51 31.84 -14.78
C ALA A 88 33.39 32.57 -15.82
N PHE A 89 34.32 33.38 -15.32
CA PHE A 89 35.54 33.68 -16.06
C PHE A 89 36.42 32.43 -16.01
N GLY A 90 36.77 31.87 -17.17
CA GLY A 90 37.99 31.07 -17.31
C GLY A 90 37.85 29.55 -17.39
N SER A 91 37.20 29.03 -18.43
CA SER A 91 37.72 27.90 -19.23
C SER A 91 36.90 27.80 -20.52
N LYS A 92 37.56 27.55 -21.66
CA LYS A 92 36.87 27.23 -22.91
C LYS A 92 36.36 25.78 -22.80
N GLU A 93 35.27 25.56 -22.05
CA GLU A 93 34.53 24.31 -22.14
C GLU A 93 33.81 24.27 -23.50
N ASN A 94 34.00 23.16 -24.22
CA ASN A 94 33.45 22.96 -25.55
C ASN A 94 31.92 22.85 -25.44
N THR A 95 31.18 23.64 -26.22
CA THR A 95 29.71 23.72 -26.16
C THR A 95 29.02 22.39 -26.41
N GLU A 96 29.69 21.47 -27.11
CA GLU A 96 29.20 20.11 -27.36
C GLU A 96 29.32 19.18 -26.14
N ASP A 97 30.31 19.39 -25.26
CA ASP A 97 30.45 18.63 -24.02
C ASP A 97 29.43 19.09 -22.96
N LEU A 98 29.11 20.39 -22.94
CA LEU A 98 28.00 20.94 -22.15
C LEU A 98 26.65 20.40 -22.64
N LYS A 99 26.43 20.32 -23.95
CA LYS A 99 25.22 19.70 -24.52
C LYS A 99 25.14 18.22 -24.19
N ARG A 100 26.23 17.45 -24.30
CA ARG A 100 26.24 16.02 -23.91
C ARG A 100 26.00 15.82 -22.43
N ARG A 101 26.55 16.67 -21.55
CA ARG A 101 26.26 16.62 -20.11
C ARG A 101 24.82 17.01 -19.79
N LEU A 102 24.24 17.97 -20.51
CA LEU A 102 22.83 18.36 -20.36
C LEU A 102 21.88 17.29 -20.91
N VAL A 103 22.23 16.61 -22.00
CA VAL A 103 21.49 15.46 -22.56
C VAL A 103 21.62 14.26 -21.63
N SER A 104 22.81 13.90 -21.19
CA SER A 104 23.06 12.84 -20.19
C SER A 104 22.37 13.12 -18.85
N LYS A 105 22.32 14.37 -18.38
CA LYS A 105 21.54 14.74 -17.20
C LYS A 105 20.05 14.70 -17.47
N LYS A 106 19.55 15.08 -18.65
CA LYS A 106 18.13 14.96 -19.01
C LYS A 106 17.70 13.50 -19.09
N ASP A 107 18.53 12.65 -19.68
CA ASP A 107 18.27 11.22 -19.80
C ASP A 107 18.40 10.51 -18.44
N SER A 108 19.22 11.05 -17.53
CA SER A 108 19.35 10.60 -16.13
C SER A 108 18.34 11.24 -15.16
N LEU A 109 17.67 12.35 -15.52
CA LEU A 109 16.65 13.02 -14.69
C LEU A 109 15.22 12.56 -14.99
N PHE A 110 15.03 11.72 -16.01
CA PHE A 110 13.71 11.28 -16.46
C PHE A 110 13.61 9.77 -16.72
N SER A 111 14.47 8.95 -16.10
CA SER A 111 14.11 7.55 -15.88
C SER A 111 13.08 7.49 -14.75
N PHE A 112 11.83 7.82 -15.06
CA PHE A 112 10.69 7.42 -14.22
C PHE A 112 10.60 5.90 -14.29
N THR A 113 11.34 5.20 -13.45
CA THR A 113 10.92 3.86 -13.07
C THR A 113 9.66 4.06 -12.24
N PRO A 114 8.47 3.63 -12.71
CA PRO A 114 7.24 3.76 -11.92
C PRO A 114 7.47 3.12 -10.55
N SER A 115 6.97 3.74 -9.48
CA SER A 115 7.09 3.17 -8.13
C SER A 115 6.32 1.85 -8.02
N HIS A 116 6.49 1.14 -6.90
CA HIS A 116 5.60 0.03 -6.58
C HIS A 116 4.33 0.61 -5.98
N ASP A 117 3.23 0.42 -6.69
CA ASP A 117 1.90 0.85 -6.32
C ASP A 117 1.12 -0.42 -5.97
N MET A 118 0.88 -0.61 -4.67
CA MET A 118 0.25 -1.81 -4.13
C MET A 118 -1.04 -1.41 -3.44
N ASP A 119 -2.13 -2.00 -3.89
CA ASP A 119 -3.48 -1.68 -3.44
C ASP A 119 -3.97 -2.70 -2.41
N LEU A 120 -4.50 -2.21 -1.29
CA LEU A 120 -5.23 -3.02 -0.32
C LEU A 120 -6.73 -3.00 -0.64
N LEU A 121 -7.27 -4.18 -0.92
CA LEU A 121 -8.65 -4.36 -1.36
C LEU A 121 -9.47 -5.16 -0.34
N CYS A 122 -10.76 -4.86 -0.22
CA CYS A 122 -11.69 -5.66 0.55
C CYS A 122 -13.00 -5.92 -0.22
N PHE A 123 -13.30 -7.20 -0.43
CA PHE A 123 -14.53 -7.66 -1.08
C PHE A 123 -15.54 -8.07 -0.02
N CYS A 124 -16.75 -7.51 -0.07
CA CYS A 124 -17.80 -7.76 0.92
C CYS A 124 -18.95 -8.56 0.31
N TYR A 125 -19.37 -9.63 0.99
CA TYR A 125 -20.43 -10.51 0.52
C TYR A 125 -21.56 -10.67 1.54
N ASP A 126 -22.75 -10.92 1.02
CA ASP A 126 -23.86 -11.43 1.81
C ASP A 126 -23.70 -12.92 2.14
N LYS A 127 -24.62 -13.45 2.95
CA LYS A 127 -24.66 -14.87 3.34
C LYS A 127 -24.85 -15.84 2.17
N ASP A 128 -25.38 -15.37 1.04
CA ASP A 128 -25.71 -16.16 -0.13
C ASP A 128 -24.56 -16.13 -1.15
N GLY A 129 -23.46 -15.41 -0.85
CA GLY A 129 -22.26 -15.31 -1.66
C GLY A 129 -22.31 -14.22 -2.73
N ASN A 130 -23.28 -13.31 -2.68
CA ASN A 130 -23.35 -12.19 -3.61
C ASN A 130 -22.45 -11.04 -3.14
N LYS A 131 -21.65 -10.46 -4.04
CA LYS A 131 -20.86 -9.24 -3.78
C LYS A 131 -21.84 -8.09 -3.53
N ILE A 132 -21.79 -7.50 -2.34
CA ILE A 132 -22.67 -6.38 -1.94
C ILE A 132 -21.91 -5.07 -1.78
N ASP A 133 -20.58 -5.13 -1.61
CA ASP A 133 -19.73 -3.94 -1.49
C ASP A 133 -18.28 -4.26 -1.88
N PHE A 134 -17.52 -3.22 -2.21
CA PHE A 134 -16.11 -3.29 -2.58
C PHE A 134 -15.37 -2.06 -2.06
N ILE A 135 -14.31 -2.29 -1.29
CA ILE A 135 -13.49 -1.23 -0.69
C ILE A 135 -12.11 -1.25 -1.33
N SER A 136 -11.65 -0.07 -1.76
CA SER A 136 -10.39 0.13 -2.46
C SER A 136 -9.80 1.52 -2.16
N PRO A 137 -8.55 1.79 -2.54
CA PRO A 137 -7.93 3.11 -2.39
C PRO A 137 -8.59 4.24 -3.21
N LEU A 138 -9.47 3.90 -4.17
CA LEU A 138 -10.20 4.87 -4.98
C LEU A 138 -11.23 5.65 -4.15
N ALA A 139 -11.28 6.96 -4.36
CA ALA A 139 -12.04 7.90 -3.52
C ALA A 139 -13.56 7.61 -3.39
N ASP A 140 -14.15 6.97 -4.40
CA ASP A 140 -15.55 6.53 -4.42
C ASP A 140 -15.81 5.22 -3.67
N HIS A 141 -14.75 4.45 -3.38
CA HIS A 141 -14.79 3.14 -2.73
C HIS A 141 -13.99 3.08 -1.42
N MET A 142 -13.58 4.22 -0.86
CA MET A 142 -12.79 4.23 0.38
C MET A 142 -13.61 3.85 1.63
N ILE A 143 -14.94 4.00 1.59
CA ILE A 143 -15.78 3.90 2.77
C ILE A 143 -17.11 3.25 2.36
N ASN A 144 -17.59 2.29 3.16
CA ASN A 144 -18.91 1.70 2.95
C ASN A 144 -20.05 2.58 3.51
N GLU A 145 -21.29 2.24 3.16
CA GLU A 145 -22.48 3.07 3.48
C GLU A 145 -22.70 3.28 5.00
N ASP A 146 -22.48 2.26 5.82
CA ASP A 146 -22.64 2.33 7.28
C ASP A 146 -21.39 2.85 8.03
N LEU A 147 -20.36 3.23 7.27
CA LEU A 147 -19.04 3.67 7.72
C LEU A 147 -18.25 2.61 8.48
N SER A 148 -18.72 1.37 8.63
CA SER A 148 -18.06 0.33 9.42
C SER A 148 -16.74 -0.14 8.81
N ILE A 149 -16.50 0.08 7.52
CA ILE A 149 -15.26 -0.27 6.82
C ILE A 149 -14.67 1.00 6.20
N LEU A 150 -13.41 1.32 6.53
CA LEU A 150 -12.72 2.53 6.11
C LEU A 150 -11.33 2.20 5.54
N HIS A 151 -11.03 2.70 4.35
CA HIS A 151 -9.71 2.69 3.72
C HIS A 151 -8.95 3.98 4.08
N SER A 152 -7.63 3.90 4.28
CA SER A 152 -6.76 5.07 4.54
C SER A 152 -6.60 5.99 3.32
N GLY A 153 -6.71 5.40 2.14
CA GLY A 153 -6.53 6.04 0.83
C GLY A 153 -5.30 5.49 0.11
N ASP A 154 -5.20 5.83 -1.17
CA ASP A 154 -4.11 5.45 -2.08
C ASP A 154 -2.73 5.96 -1.61
N ASN A 155 -1.77 5.04 -1.55
CA ASN A 155 -0.35 5.36 -1.41
C ASN A 155 0.44 4.75 -2.59
N PRO A 156 0.83 5.55 -3.60
CA PRO A 156 1.44 5.01 -4.80
C PRO A 156 2.96 4.79 -4.70
N ASP A 157 3.59 5.12 -3.57
CA ASP A 157 5.07 5.11 -3.46
C ASP A 157 5.68 4.44 -2.22
N GLY A 158 4.88 4.02 -1.24
CA GLY A 158 5.39 3.28 -0.08
C GLY A 158 6.21 4.13 0.90
N VAL A 159 6.01 5.45 0.93
CA VAL A 159 6.87 6.37 1.73
C VAL A 159 6.23 6.74 3.07
N SER A 160 5.21 6.01 3.52
CA SER A 160 4.61 6.30 4.82
C SER A 160 5.58 5.97 5.97
N ALA A 161 5.37 6.63 7.12
CA ALA A 161 6.18 6.35 8.31
C ALA A 161 5.74 5.07 9.03
N LEU A 162 4.47 4.67 8.87
CA LEU A 162 3.83 3.56 9.58
C LEU A 162 3.42 2.48 8.59
N GLU A 163 2.16 2.48 8.19
CA GLU A 163 1.58 1.59 7.19
C GLU A 163 1.22 2.45 5.97
N ASP A 164 1.50 1.90 4.79
CA ASP A 164 1.30 2.61 3.53
C ASP A 164 -0.18 2.66 3.16
N GLU A 165 -0.89 1.54 3.35
CA GLU A 165 -2.34 1.47 3.25
C GLU A 165 -2.94 0.68 4.42
N GLU A 166 -4.13 1.07 4.85
CA GLU A 166 -4.87 0.41 5.93
C GLU A 166 -6.36 0.32 5.62
N ILE A 167 -6.97 -0.82 5.97
CA ILE A 167 -8.42 -0.99 6.09
C ILE A 167 -8.77 -1.19 7.56
N LEU A 168 -9.57 -0.28 8.11
CA LEU A 168 -10.14 -0.39 9.45
C LEU A 168 -11.58 -0.91 9.38
N VAL A 169 -11.84 -2.02 10.06
CA VAL A 169 -13.16 -2.65 10.19
C VAL A 169 -13.66 -2.51 11.62
N ARG A 170 -14.80 -1.83 11.81
CA ARG A 170 -15.49 -1.65 13.09
C ARG A 170 -16.61 -2.68 13.23
N LEU A 171 -16.28 -3.84 13.78
CA LEU A 171 -17.14 -5.03 13.81
C LEU A 171 -18.55 -4.79 14.40
N PRO A 172 -18.72 -4.01 15.50
CA PRO A 172 -20.05 -3.74 16.06
C PRO A 172 -20.97 -2.89 15.18
N MET A 173 -20.43 -2.21 14.17
CA MET A 173 -21.19 -1.32 13.29
C MET A 173 -21.62 -1.97 11.98
N ILE A 174 -21.11 -3.17 11.66
CA ILE A 174 -21.37 -3.85 10.41
C ILE A 174 -22.86 -4.23 10.29
N ALA A 175 -23.49 -3.80 9.20
CA ALA A 175 -24.85 -4.15 8.84
C ALA A 175 -25.08 -5.67 8.75
N ASP A 176 -26.27 -6.12 9.14
CA ASP A 176 -26.60 -7.55 9.26
C ASP A 176 -26.60 -8.33 7.93
N ASN A 177 -26.70 -7.64 6.80
CA ASN A 177 -26.62 -8.25 5.47
C ASN A 177 -25.18 -8.61 5.07
N LEU A 178 -24.17 -7.98 5.67
CA LEU A 178 -22.76 -8.28 5.39
C LEU A 178 -22.31 -9.46 6.27
N HIS A 179 -21.96 -10.56 5.61
CA HIS A 179 -21.62 -11.82 6.26
C HIS A 179 -20.14 -12.19 6.10
N LEU A 180 -19.49 -11.64 5.08
CA LEU A 180 -18.14 -12.03 4.73
C LEU A 180 -17.33 -10.85 4.19
N MET A 181 -16.06 -10.78 4.58
CA MET A 181 -15.05 -9.92 3.97
C MET A 181 -13.85 -10.75 3.53
N VAL A 182 -13.28 -10.43 2.36
CA VAL A 182 -12.02 -11.01 1.88
C VAL A 182 -11.04 -9.90 1.59
N PHE A 183 -9.86 -9.96 2.22
CA PHE A 183 -8.80 -8.98 2.08
C PHE A 183 -7.78 -9.45 1.05
N VAL A 184 -7.47 -8.60 0.08
CA VAL A 184 -6.62 -8.90 -1.06
C VAL A 184 -5.61 -7.78 -1.22
N VAL A 185 -4.38 -8.13 -1.58
CA VAL A 185 -3.36 -7.18 -2.03
C VAL A 185 -3.17 -7.39 -3.53
N ASP A 186 -3.21 -6.30 -4.28
CA ASP A 186 -2.85 -6.32 -5.69
C ASP A 186 -1.67 -5.40 -5.97
N ASN A 187 -0.73 -5.85 -6.79
CA ASN A 187 0.46 -5.11 -7.20
C ASN A 187 0.41 -4.82 -8.70
N GLN A 188 -0.78 -4.50 -9.22
CA GLN A 188 -1.10 -4.05 -10.58
C GLN A 188 -0.14 -4.61 -11.67
N ASN A 189 0.98 -3.92 -11.88
CA ASN A 189 1.93 -4.14 -12.97
C ASN A 189 3.23 -4.85 -12.57
N HIS A 190 3.46 -5.15 -11.30
CA HIS A 190 4.70 -5.72 -10.79
C HIS A 190 4.47 -7.02 -10.01
N SER A 191 5.50 -7.86 -9.99
CA SER A 191 5.49 -9.08 -9.19
C SER A 191 6.05 -8.78 -7.80
N PHE A 192 5.53 -9.41 -6.75
CA PHE A 192 5.94 -9.12 -5.36
C PHE A 192 7.43 -9.37 -5.09
N ASP A 193 8.12 -10.21 -5.87
CA ASP A 193 9.56 -10.45 -5.76
C ASP A 193 10.44 -9.22 -6.09
N GLN A 194 9.83 -8.17 -6.64
CA GLN A 194 10.50 -6.91 -6.97
C GLN A 194 10.36 -5.86 -5.86
N VAL A 195 9.48 -6.10 -4.88
CA VAL A 195 9.18 -5.17 -3.79
C VAL A 195 9.99 -5.57 -2.56
N GLY A 196 10.60 -4.59 -1.90
CA GLY A 196 11.31 -4.79 -0.63
C GLY A 196 10.43 -4.44 0.56
N GLY A 197 10.71 -5.03 1.73
CA GLY A 197 10.07 -4.63 3.00
C GLY A 197 8.54 -4.80 3.01
N ASP A 198 8.01 -5.60 2.09
CA ASP A 198 6.60 -5.77 1.85
C ASP A 198 5.98 -6.69 2.91
N GLN A 199 4.92 -6.20 3.55
CA GLN A 199 4.27 -6.90 4.64
C GLN A 199 2.79 -6.54 4.72
N ILE A 200 1.96 -7.56 4.87
CA ILE A 200 0.54 -7.41 5.22
C ILE A 200 0.26 -8.03 6.60
N ARG A 201 -0.57 -7.36 7.39
CA ARG A 201 -0.93 -7.76 8.76
C ARG A 201 -2.41 -7.62 9.02
N ALA A 202 -2.96 -8.55 9.80
CA ALA A 202 -4.28 -8.42 10.42
C ALA A 202 -4.05 -8.18 11.92
N VAL A 203 -4.51 -7.05 12.45
CA VAL A 203 -4.15 -6.53 13.77
C VAL A 203 -5.38 -6.29 14.63
N ASP A 204 -5.30 -6.71 15.89
CA ASP A 204 -6.20 -6.28 16.94
C ASP A 204 -5.82 -4.87 17.42
N THR A 205 -6.63 -3.86 17.13
CA THR A 205 -6.29 -2.48 17.51
C THR A 205 -6.46 -2.19 19.00
N SER A 206 -7.03 -3.11 19.79
CA SER A 206 -7.21 -2.90 21.23
C SER A 206 -5.91 -3.09 22.01
N VAL A 207 -5.06 -4.00 21.53
CA VAL A 207 -3.78 -4.37 22.13
C VAL A 207 -2.60 -4.18 21.18
N GLU A 208 -2.85 -3.82 19.91
CA GLU A 208 -1.86 -3.71 18.84
C GLU A 208 -1.09 -5.02 18.63
N GLU A 209 -1.81 -6.15 18.66
CA GLU A 209 -1.26 -7.49 18.44
C GLU A 209 -1.69 -8.06 17.09
N ASP A 210 -0.75 -8.69 16.39
CA ASP A 210 -0.99 -9.29 15.08
C ASP A 210 -1.69 -10.64 15.22
N TYR A 211 -2.86 -10.79 14.58
CA TYR A 211 -3.48 -12.09 14.34
C TYR A 211 -2.69 -12.88 13.31
N PHE A 212 -2.40 -12.26 12.17
CA PHE A 212 -1.67 -12.81 11.03
C PHE A 212 -0.67 -11.78 10.50
N VAL A 213 0.47 -12.27 10.02
CA VAL A 213 1.52 -11.49 9.36
C VAL A 213 2.02 -12.29 8.17
N HIS A 214 2.17 -11.66 7.02
CA HIS A 214 2.75 -12.28 5.83
C HIS A 214 3.67 -11.29 5.11
N ASN A 215 4.82 -11.75 4.65
CA ASN A 215 5.65 -10.99 3.70
C ASN A 215 5.30 -11.50 2.29
N LEU A 216 4.92 -10.60 1.38
CA LEU A 216 4.35 -10.93 0.07
C LEU A 216 5.42 -11.34 -0.97
N SER A 217 6.69 -11.07 -0.69
CA SER A 217 7.84 -11.54 -1.45
C SER A 217 8.21 -12.97 -1.07
N ASP A 218 7.79 -13.46 0.11
CA ASP A 218 8.05 -14.84 0.56
C ASP A 218 7.24 -15.84 -0.28
N GLY A 219 7.95 -16.74 -0.97
CA GLY A 219 7.32 -17.77 -1.82
C GLY A 219 6.72 -17.24 -3.12
N CYS A 220 7.00 -15.98 -3.50
CA CYS A 220 6.76 -15.49 -4.83
C CYS A 220 7.78 -16.15 -5.79
N GLU A 221 7.30 -17.01 -6.70
CA GLU A 221 8.13 -17.51 -7.80
C GLU A 221 8.09 -16.50 -8.93
N PHE A 222 9.23 -16.27 -9.60
CA PHE A 222 9.35 -15.34 -10.72
C PHE A 222 8.19 -15.49 -11.71
N GLY A 223 7.42 -14.41 -11.88
CA GLY A 223 6.78 -14.12 -13.16
C GLY A 223 5.27 -13.90 -13.20
N HIS A 224 4.43 -14.30 -12.24
CA HIS A 224 2.96 -14.21 -12.46
C HIS A 224 2.08 -14.10 -11.19
N LYS A 225 2.58 -13.50 -10.11
CA LYS A 225 1.84 -13.36 -8.85
C LYS A 225 1.68 -11.87 -8.49
N GLN A 226 0.72 -11.22 -9.14
CA GLN A 226 0.38 -9.81 -8.90
C GLN A 226 -0.64 -9.65 -7.77
N THR A 227 -1.44 -10.70 -7.53
CA THR A 227 -2.54 -10.66 -6.58
C THR A 227 -2.35 -11.70 -5.48
N PHE A 228 -2.56 -11.29 -4.24
CA PHE A 228 -2.43 -12.13 -3.06
C PHE A 228 -3.69 -12.04 -2.19
N ILE A 229 -4.33 -13.18 -1.96
CA ILE A 229 -5.50 -13.29 -1.09
C ILE A 229 -5.01 -13.60 0.32
N PHE A 230 -5.13 -12.62 1.21
CA PHE A 230 -4.51 -12.66 2.54
C PHE A 230 -5.38 -13.44 3.53
N ALA A 231 -6.58 -12.95 3.80
CA ALA A 231 -7.43 -13.49 4.84
C ALA A 231 -8.90 -13.24 4.54
N MET A 232 -9.75 -14.01 5.22
CA MET A 232 -11.20 -13.92 5.12
C MET A 232 -11.81 -13.81 6.51
N LEU A 233 -12.77 -12.91 6.68
CA LEU A 233 -13.47 -12.67 7.94
C LEU A 233 -14.94 -13.07 7.77
N VAL A 234 -15.38 -14.13 8.46
CA VAL A 234 -16.70 -14.74 8.32
C VAL A 234 -17.54 -14.48 9.56
N ARG A 235 -18.78 -13.99 9.42
CA ARG A 235 -19.68 -13.82 10.56
C ARG A 235 -20.23 -15.19 10.99
N THR A 236 -20.24 -15.46 12.28
CA THR A 236 -20.82 -16.68 12.84
C THR A 236 -22.31 -16.49 13.17
N GLU A 237 -23.03 -17.59 13.41
CA GLU A 237 -24.44 -17.53 13.81
C GLU A 237 -24.67 -16.80 15.15
N ASP A 238 -23.68 -16.82 16.06
CA ASP A 238 -23.72 -16.10 17.34
C ASP A 238 -23.28 -14.63 17.26
N GLY A 239 -23.06 -14.11 16.04
CA GLY A 239 -22.71 -12.70 15.81
C GLY A 239 -21.24 -12.35 16.05
N LYS A 240 -20.39 -13.36 16.25
CA LYS A 240 -18.93 -13.22 16.30
C LYS A 240 -18.34 -13.30 14.90
N TRP A 241 -17.02 -13.17 14.80
CA TRP A 241 -16.31 -13.27 13.53
C TRP A 241 -15.17 -14.27 13.59
N GLU A 242 -15.08 -15.13 12.58
CA GLU A 242 -13.95 -16.02 12.36
C GLU A 242 -13.01 -15.40 11.32
N LEU A 243 -11.83 -15.00 11.76
CA LEU A 243 -10.75 -14.57 10.89
C LEU A 243 -9.94 -15.81 10.46
N ARG A 244 -9.95 -16.12 9.17
CA ARG A 244 -9.31 -17.29 8.56
C ARG A 244 -8.16 -16.84 7.67
N GLU A 245 -6.98 -17.41 7.89
CA GLU A 245 -5.82 -17.17 7.03
C GLU A 245 -6.02 -17.89 5.69
N ILE A 246 -5.80 -17.20 4.57
CA ILE A 246 -5.79 -17.79 3.23
C ILE A 246 -4.36 -17.89 2.73
N SER A 247 -3.64 -16.77 2.69
CA SER A 247 -2.24 -16.65 2.27
C SER A 247 -1.93 -17.34 0.93
N GLU A 248 -2.68 -16.99 -0.12
CA GLU A 248 -2.56 -17.58 -1.46
C GLU A 248 -2.32 -16.55 -2.54
N TYR A 249 -1.34 -16.81 -3.41
CA TYR A 249 -1.16 -16.06 -4.64
C TYR A 249 -2.12 -16.55 -5.72
N VAL A 250 -2.77 -15.62 -6.39
CA VAL A 250 -3.67 -15.93 -7.51
C VAL A 250 -3.20 -15.23 -8.77
N LYS A 251 -3.36 -15.92 -9.90
CA LYS A 251 -3.17 -15.33 -11.21
C LYS A 251 -4.50 -14.76 -11.66
N VAL A 252 -4.55 -13.45 -11.82
CA VAL A 252 -5.69 -12.77 -12.40
C VAL A 252 -5.40 -12.58 -13.89
N ASN A 253 -6.28 -13.09 -14.74
CA ASN A 253 -6.24 -12.77 -16.16
C ASN A 253 -7.13 -11.56 -16.35
N ALA A 254 -6.58 -10.35 -16.17
CA ALA A 254 -7.30 -9.15 -16.53
C ALA A 254 -7.35 -9.07 -18.06
N ASP A 255 -8.54 -9.26 -18.63
CA ASP A 255 -8.81 -8.95 -20.03
C ASP A 255 -9.23 -7.47 -20.11
N GLU A 256 -8.95 -6.76 -21.21
CA GLU A 256 -9.29 -5.33 -21.38
C GLU A 256 -10.80 -5.04 -21.16
N ASP A 257 -11.65 -6.07 -21.32
CA ASP A 257 -13.10 -6.00 -21.18
C ASP A 257 -13.62 -6.34 -19.77
N CYS A 258 -12.77 -6.82 -18.85
CA CYS A 258 -13.16 -7.23 -17.50
C CYS A 258 -12.34 -6.46 -16.45
N PRO A 259 -12.96 -5.59 -15.64
CA PRO A 259 -12.29 -4.92 -14.53
C PRO A 259 -11.55 -5.91 -13.62
N LEU A 260 -10.40 -5.49 -13.08
CA LEU A 260 -9.56 -6.32 -12.23
C LEU A 260 -10.34 -6.87 -11.02
N ASP A 261 -11.18 -6.03 -10.43
CA ASP A 261 -12.00 -6.39 -9.27
C ASP A 261 -13.05 -7.45 -9.59
N ASP A 262 -13.64 -7.44 -10.79
CA ASP A 262 -14.58 -8.50 -11.22
C ASP A 262 -13.87 -9.84 -11.42
N SER A 263 -12.65 -9.82 -11.96
CA SER A 263 -11.84 -11.03 -12.13
C SER A 263 -11.39 -11.64 -10.79
N ILE A 264 -11.03 -10.78 -9.83
CA ILE A 264 -10.71 -11.21 -8.45
C ILE A 264 -11.97 -11.74 -7.75
N ASP A 265 -13.11 -11.06 -7.90
CA ASP A 265 -14.40 -11.49 -7.35
C ASP A 265 -14.80 -12.88 -7.84
N ASP A 266 -14.67 -13.15 -9.14
CA ASP A 266 -14.92 -14.47 -9.71
C ASP A 266 -14.01 -15.55 -9.08
N ILE A 267 -12.74 -15.25 -8.84
CA ILE A 267 -11.82 -16.18 -8.18
C ILE A 267 -12.27 -16.43 -6.74
N ILE A 268 -12.66 -15.38 -6.01
CA ILE A 268 -13.11 -15.49 -4.62
C ILE A 268 -14.37 -16.37 -4.54
N ARG A 269 -15.38 -16.03 -5.33
CA ARG A 269 -16.67 -16.75 -5.37
C ARG A 269 -16.52 -18.22 -5.76
N ASN A 270 -15.62 -18.55 -6.70
CA ASN A 270 -15.45 -19.92 -7.16
C ASN A 270 -14.61 -20.80 -6.22
N ARG A 271 -13.83 -20.21 -5.31
CA ARG A 271 -12.88 -20.95 -4.47
C ARG A 271 -13.22 -20.97 -3.00
N TYR A 272 -13.81 -19.90 -2.48
CA TYR A 272 -13.99 -19.73 -1.04
C TYR A 272 -15.47 -19.62 -0.61
N LEU A 273 -16.40 -19.40 -1.55
CA LEU A 273 -17.86 -19.35 -1.31
C LEU A 273 -18.55 -20.58 -1.90
#